data_AF-A0A1R1LC64-F1
#
_entry.id   AF-A0A1R1LC64-F1
#
_cell.length_a   1.000
_cell.length_b   1.000
_cell.length_c   1.000
_cell.angle_alpha   90.00
_cell.angle_beta   90.00
_cell.angle_gamma   90.00
#
_symmetry.space_group_name_H-M   'P 1'
#
loop_
_entity.id
_entity.type
_entity.pdbx_description
1 polymer ?
#
loop_
_entity_poly.entity_id
_entity_poly.type
_entity_poly.pdbx_seq_one_letter_code
_entity_poly.pdbx_strand_id
1 'polypeptide(L)'
;MVDYFVGDPRTNRERMLAGELYISDDPESAAEARRGMKLAAQYAAAYWDDPDAAQSIIAQLLGHLGEDAHVKPPIYEAARPITLKDNVWLDGGVIVCPGVTIGQNSVIGAGVVVTRDIPADAVAVGNPARVVKSL
;
A
#
# COMPACT_ATOMS: atom_id res chain seq x y z
N MET A 1 3.76 14.49 -28.99
CA MET A 1 3.53 14.52 -27.53
C MET A 1 4.16 15.80 -27.02
N VAL A 2 3.44 16.62 -26.25
CA VAL A 2 4.02 17.84 -25.67
C VAL A 2 4.98 17.42 -24.56
N ASP A 3 6.22 17.89 -24.63
CA ASP A 3 7.16 17.74 -23.53
C ASP A 3 6.90 18.87 -22.52
N TYR A 4 6.24 18.52 -21.42
CA TYR A 4 5.87 19.47 -20.36
C TYR A 4 7.06 19.84 -19.44
N PHE A 5 8.21 19.17 -19.58
CA PHE A 5 9.33 19.28 -18.64
C PHE A 5 10.67 19.56 -19.33
N VAL A 6 10.66 20.27 -20.46
CA VAL A 6 11.86 20.64 -21.21
C VAL A 6 12.94 21.21 -20.29
N GLY A 7 14.12 20.59 -20.30
CA GLY A 7 15.29 21.03 -19.52
C GLY A 7 15.37 20.47 -18.09
N ASP A 8 14.39 19.69 -17.64
CA ASP A 8 14.44 18.99 -16.35
C ASP A 8 14.77 17.50 -16.57
N PRO A 9 15.96 17.01 -16.14
CA PRO A 9 16.42 15.66 -16.44
C PRO A 9 15.74 14.57 -15.61
N ARG A 10 14.89 14.94 -14.64
CA ARG A 10 14.24 14.00 -13.74
C ARG A 10 13.25 13.09 -14.47
N THR A 11 12.94 11.92 -13.91
CA THR A 11 11.83 11.06 -14.36
C THR A 11 10.49 11.56 -13.80
N ASN A 12 9.37 11.05 -14.33
CA ASN A 12 8.04 11.34 -13.75
C ASN A 12 7.93 10.78 -12.33
N ARG A 13 8.54 9.62 -12.05
CA ARG A 13 8.63 9.05 -10.71
C ARG A 13 9.36 9.98 -9.74
N GLU A 14 10.50 10.54 -10.13
CA GLU A 14 11.25 11.47 -9.28
C GLU A 14 10.42 12.73 -8.95
N ARG A 15 9.69 13.28 -9.93
CA ARG A 15 8.77 14.41 -9.71
C ARG A 15 7.61 14.04 -8.80
N MET A 16 6.98 12.88 -9.01
CA MET A 16 5.91 12.36 -8.15
C MET A 16 6.38 12.21 -6.70
N LEU A 17 7.57 11.63 -6.48
CA LEU A 17 8.15 11.45 -5.15
C LEU A 17 8.50 12.78 -4.47
N ALA A 18 8.81 13.83 -5.25
CA ALA A 18 9.01 15.19 -4.77
C ALA A 18 7.69 15.95 -4.51
N GLY A 19 6.53 15.38 -4.86
CA GLY A 19 5.24 16.06 -4.76
C GLY A 19 5.04 17.15 -5.81
N GLU A 20 5.79 17.09 -6.92
CA GLU A 20 5.71 18.03 -8.03
C GLU A 20 4.77 17.51 -9.14
N LEU A 21 4.44 18.38 -10.11
CA LEU A 21 3.69 17.96 -11.30
C LEU A 21 4.45 16.87 -12.05
N TYR A 22 3.74 15.81 -12.43
CA TYR A 22 4.26 14.68 -13.19
C TYR A 22 3.19 14.15 -14.14
N ILE A 23 3.62 13.42 -15.18
CA ILE A 23 2.72 12.69 -16.08
C ILE A 23 2.44 11.33 -15.46
N SER A 24 1.19 11.08 -15.04
CA SER A 24 0.81 9.86 -14.33
C SER A 24 0.61 8.64 -15.22
N ASP A 25 0.36 8.84 -16.51
CA ASP A 25 0.20 7.78 -17.52
C ASP A 25 1.49 7.54 -18.32
N ASP A 26 2.63 7.95 -17.78
CA ASP A 26 3.93 7.68 -18.39
C ASP A 26 4.22 6.16 -18.41
N PRO A 27 5.07 5.68 -19.32
CA PRO A 27 5.35 4.24 -19.46
C PRO A 27 5.83 3.54 -18.19
N GLU A 28 6.59 4.23 -17.32
CA GLU A 28 7.06 3.69 -16.03
C GLU A 28 5.87 3.47 -15.08
N SER A 29 5.07 4.51 -14.84
CA SER A 29 3.87 4.45 -14.00
C SER A 29 2.86 3.42 -14.50
N ALA A 30 2.66 3.32 -15.82
CA ALA A 30 1.76 2.34 -16.42
C ALA A 30 2.24 0.88 -16.21
N ALA A 31 3.55 0.63 -16.28
CA ALA A 31 4.14 -0.68 -16.02
C ALA A 31 4.00 -1.09 -14.55
N GLU A 32 4.26 -0.16 -13.62
CA GLU A 32 4.06 -0.37 -12.18
C GLU A 32 2.60 -0.65 -11.83
N ALA A 33 1.66 0.16 -12.34
CA ALA A 33 0.23 -0.04 -12.13
C ALA A 33 -0.22 -1.40 -12.65
N ARG A 34 0.23 -1.81 -13.85
CA ARG A 34 -0.11 -3.13 -14.41
C ARG A 34 0.43 -4.28 -13.56
N ARG A 35 1.67 -4.16 -13.07
CA ARG A 35 2.27 -5.14 -12.15
C ARG A 35 1.47 -5.21 -10.85
N GLY A 36 1.16 -4.06 -10.25
CA GLY A 36 0.43 -3.97 -9.00
C GLY A 36 -0.97 -4.58 -9.09
N MET A 37 -1.73 -4.22 -10.13
CA MET A 37 -3.06 -4.78 -10.38
C MET A 37 -3.03 -6.29 -10.62
N LYS A 38 -2.00 -6.80 -11.33
CA LYS A 38 -1.85 -8.24 -11.54
C LYS A 38 -1.56 -8.97 -10.23
N LEU A 39 -0.64 -8.47 -9.40
CA LEU A 39 -0.32 -9.05 -8.10
C LEU A 39 -1.52 -9.00 -7.15
N ALA A 40 -2.24 -7.88 -7.08
CA ALA A 40 -3.44 -7.75 -6.26
C ALA A 40 -4.55 -8.73 -6.69
N ALA A 41 -4.75 -8.92 -8.00
CA ALA A 41 -5.70 -9.89 -8.51
C ALA A 41 -5.27 -11.35 -8.23
N GLN A 42 -3.99 -11.68 -8.42
CA GLN A 42 -3.44 -13.00 -8.08
C GLN A 42 -3.59 -13.29 -6.58
N TYR A 43 -3.28 -12.29 -5.75
CA TYR A 43 -3.43 -12.36 -4.31
C TYR A 43 -4.88 -12.65 -3.91
N ALA A 44 -5.82 -11.84 -4.39
CA ALA A 44 -7.24 -11.99 -4.07
C ALA A 44 -7.81 -13.33 -4.54
N ALA A 45 -7.33 -13.87 -5.68
CA ALA A 45 -7.73 -15.17 -6.17
C ALA A 45 -7.20 -16.31 -5.27
N ALA A 46 -5.93 -16.26 -4.87
CA ALA A 46 -5.30 -17.30 -4.06
C ALA A 46 -5.74 -17.28 -2.58
N TYR A 47 -6.06 -16.11 -2.04
CA TYR A 47 -6.33 -15.93 -0.61
C TYR A 47 -7.47 -16.80 -0.08
N TRP A 48 -8.51 -17.03 -0.87
CA TRP A 48 -9.67 -17.81 -0.41
C TRP A 48 -9.40 -19.32 -0.36
N ASP A 49 -8.38 -19.79 -1.05
CA ASP A 49 -7.95 -21.19 -1.02
C ASP A 49 -6.90 -21.42 0.09
N ASP A 50 -5.91 -20.53 0.20
CA ASP A 50 -4.83 -20.60 1.18
C ASP A 50 -4.33 -19.18 1.56
N PRO A 51 -4.86 -18.59 2.66
CA PRO A 51 -4.48 -17.26 3.10
C PRO A 51 -3.00 -17.10 3.44
N ASP A 52 -2.38 -18.15 4.01
CA ASP A 52 -1.00 -18.12 4.49
C ASP A 52 -0.04 -18.15 3.30
N ALA A 53 -0.26 -19.07 2.35
CA ALA A 53 0.54 -19.12 1.12
C ALA A 53 0.37 -17.85 0.27
N ALA A 54 -0.84 -17.26 0.26
CA ALA A 54 -1.13 -16.06 -0.51
C ALA A 54 -0.36 -14.82 0.00
N GLN A 55 0.05 -14.77 1.28
CA GLN A 55 0.82 -13.62 1.81
C GLN A 55 2.12 -13.37 1.03
N SER A 56 2.74 -14.42 0.48
CA SER A 56 3.94 -14.30 -0.38
C SER A 56 3.69 -13.51 -1.68
N ILE A 57 2.44 -13.46 -2.16
CA ILE A 57 2.05 -12.69 -3.34
C ILE A 57 1.93 -11.22 -2.97
N ILE A 58 1.27 -10.90 -1.85
CA ILE A 58 1.10 -9.50 -1.44
C ILE A 58 2.40 -8.87 -0.95
N ALA A 59 3.31 -9.66 -0.40
CA ALA A 59 4.67 -9.22 -0.07
C ALA A 59 5.43 -8.63 -1.28
N GLN A 60 5.11 -9.04 -2.51
CA GLN A 60 5.73 -8.49 -3.73
C GLN A 60 5.20 -7.11 -4.13
N LEU A 61 4.08 -6.68 -3.54
CA LEU A 61 3.47 -5.36 -3.72
C LEU A 61 3.94 -4.37 -2.64
N LEU A 62 4.17 -4.86 -1.43
CA LEU A 62 4.55 -4.05 -0.28
C LEU A 62 6.05 -3.73 -0.29
N GLY A 63 6.43 -2.63 0.36
CA GLY A 63 7.85 -2.35 0.64
C GLY A 63 8.41 -3.27 1.71
N HIS A 64 7.56 -3.66 2.66
CA HIS A 64 7.89 -4.58 3.74
C HIS A 64 6.61 -5.19 4.30
N LEU A 65 6.63 -6.50 4.50
CA LEU A 65 5.64 -7.28 5.23
C LEU A 65 6.38 -7.94 6.41
N GLY A 66 6.05 -7.52 7.63
CA GLY A 66 6.62 -8.07 8.86
C GLY A 66 6.19 -9.51 9.11
N GLU A 67 6.86 -10.15 10.07
CA GLU A 67 6.51 -11.51 10.53
C GLU A 67 5.09 -11.52 11.10
N ASP A 68 4.30 -12.55 10.80
CA ASP A 68 2.89 -12.69 11.21
C ASP A 68 1.96 -11.52 10.83
N ALA A 69 2.39 -10.62 9.94
CA ALA A 69 1.51 -9.59 9.41
C ALA A 69 0.51 -10.20 8.42
N HIS A 70 -0.77 -9.84 8.59
CA HIS A 70 -1.88 -10.36 7.83
C HIS A 70 -2.62 -9.25 7.09
N VAL A 71 -2.81 -9.45 5.79
CA VAL A 71 -3.58 -8.54 4.94
C VAL A 71 -4.83 -9.26 4.46
N LYS A 72 -6.03 -8.74 4.66
CA LYS A 72 -7.21 -9.30 3.99
C LYS A 72 -7.48 -8.58 2.67
N PRO A 73 -7.69 -9.28 1.55
CA PRO A 73 -8.03 -8.62 0.29
C PRO A 73 -9.41 -7.96 0.36
N PRO A 74 -9.70 -7.01 -0.55
CA PRO A 74 -8.78 -6.43 -1.52
C PRO A 74 -7.87 -5.36 -0.89
N ILE A 75 -6.70 -5.13 -1.52
CA ILE A 75 -5.83 -3.98 -1.23
C ILE A 75 -5.70 -3.12 -2.49
N TYR A 76 -5.72 -1.82 -2.30
CA TYR A 76 -5.61 -0.81 -3.36
C TYR A 76 -4.53 0.19 -2.97
N GLU A 77 -3.75 0.67 -3.96
CA GLU A 77 -2.61 1.62 -3.88
C GLU A 77 -1.19 1.05 -3.73
N ALA A 78 -0.27 1.59 -4.54
CA ALA A 78 1.15 1.17 -4.59
C ALA A 78 2.11 2.24 -5.16
N ALA A 79 1.75 3.54 -5.17
CA ALA A 79 2.63 4.57 -5.76
C ALA A 79 3.97 4.75 -4.99
N ARG A 80 4.01 4.40 -3.70
CA ARG A 80 5.20 4.36 -2.83
C ARG A 80 5.12 3.12 -1.95
N PRO A 81 6.27 2.52 -1.57
CA PRO A 81 6.28 1.29 -0.78
C PRO A 81 5.57 1.49 0.57
N ILE A 82 4.57 0.67 0.84
CA ILE A 82 3.89 0.58 2.15
C ILE A 82 4.67 -0.37 3.05
N THR A 83 4.82 -0.02 4.33
CA THR A 83 5.52 -0.85 5.32
C THR A 83 4.54 -1.34 6.38
N LEU A 84 4.36 -2.65 6.47
CA LEU A 84 3.66 -3.31 7.58
C LEU A 84 4.69 -3.95 8.50
N LYS A 85 4.70 -3.58 9.77
CA LYS A 85 5.56 -4.23 10.78
C LYS A 85 4.97 -5.57 11.23
N ASP A 86 5.66 -6.24 12.14
CA ASP A 86 5.28 -7.57 12.62
C ASP A 86 3.88 -7.56 13.26
N ASN A 87 3.15 -8.66 13.10
CA ASN A 87 1.83 -8.88 13.72
C ASN A 87 0.82 -7.74 13.44
N VAL A 88 0.92 -7.10 12.28
CA VAL A 88 -0.08 -6.11 11.81
C VAL A 88 -1.27 -6.84 11.20
N TRP A 89 -2.48 -6.39 11.51
CA TRP A 89 -3.71 -6.94 10.93
C TRP A 89 -4.46 -5.88 10.11
N LEU A 90 -4.63 -6.11 8.81
CA LEU A 90 -5.52 -5.31 7.95
C LEU A 90 -6.77 -6.12 7.62
N ASP A 91 -7.94 -5.66 8.06
CA ASP A 91 -9.21 -6.29 7.68
C ASP A 91 -9.62 -5.90 6.24
N GLY A 92 -10.73 -6.47 5.75
CA GLY A 92 -11.12 -6.40 4.35
C GLY A 92 -11.39 -4.98 3.87
N GLY A 93 -10.88 -4.65 2.69
CA GLY A 93 -11.14 -3.37 2.02
C GLY A 93 -10.40 -2.17 2.62
N VAL A 94 -9.35 -2.41 3.42
CA VAL A 94 -8.46 -1.35 3.88
C VAL A 94 -7.71 -0.75 2.69
N ILE A 95 -7.61 0.58 2.69
CA ILE A 95 -6.81 1.36 1.74
C ILE A 95 -5.68 2.00 2.54
N VAL A 96 -4.43 1.72 2.17
CA VAL A 96 -3.25 2.34 2.79
C VAL A 96 -2.61 3.26 1.77
N CYS A 97 -2.48 4.55 2.09
CA CYS A 97 -1.87 5.48 1.18
C CYS A 97 -0.37 5.18 0.98
N PRO A 98 0.16 5.48 -0.21
CA PRO A 98 1.58 5.35 -0.54
C PRO A 98 2.53 5.90 0.54
N GLY A 99 3.49 5.07 0.96
CA GLY A 99 4.59 5.49 1.85
C GLY A 99 4.27 5.46 3.34
N VAL A 100 3.06 5.01 3.73
CA VAL A 100 2.67 4.84 5.12
C VAL A 100 3.36 3.62 5.75
N THR A 101 3.74 3.77 7.03
CA THR A 101 4.16 2.69 7.92
C THR A 101 3.10 2.39 8.98
N ILE A 102 2.77 1.11 9.16
CA ILE A 102 1.87 0.64 10.21
C ILE A 102 2.70 -0.12 11.25
N GLY A 103 2.70 0.37 12.49
CA GLY A 103 3.50 -0.15 13.58
C GLY A 103 3.08 -1.55 14.05
N GLN A 104 4.01 -2.24 14.71
CA GLN A 104 3.85 -3.62 15.18
C GLN A 104 2.58 -3.81 16.03
N ASN A 105 1.99 -5.00 16.00
CA ASN A 105 0.79 -5.39 16.75
C ASN A 105 -0.48 -4.56 16.45
N SER A 106 -0.47 -3.73 15.41
CA SER A 106 -1.59 -2.82 15.16
C SER A 106 -2.70 -3.47 14.34
N VAL A 107 -3.94 -3.10 14.64
CA VAL A 107 -5.14 -3.57 13.96
C VAL A 107 -5.81 -2.43 13.22
N ILE A 108 -6.04 -2.63 11.93
CA ILE A 108 -6.77 -1.70 11.07
C ILE A 108 -8.11 -2.33 10.70
N GLY A 109 -9.20 -1.66 11.10
CA GLY A 109 -10.56 -2.15 10.85
C GLY A 109 -10.93 -2.18 9.36
N ALA A 110 -12.03 -2.85 9.03
CA ALA A 110 -12.51 -2.96 7.65
C ALA A 110 -12.84 -1.60 7.02
N GLY A 111 -12.52 -1.43 5.73
CA GLY A 111 -12.86 -0.23 4.96
C GLY A 111 -12.13 1.06 5.38
N VAL A 112 -11.09 0.95 6.21
CA VAL A 112 -10.34 2.11 6.74
C VAL A 112 -9.42 2.70 5.67
N VAL A 113 -9.32 4.03 5.63
CA VAL A 113 -8.40 4.75 4.74
C VAL A 113 -7.27 5.36 5.54
N VAL A 114 -6.10 4.73 5.48
CA VAL A 114 -4.90 5.10 6.25
C VAL A 114 -4.08 6.10 5.45
N THR A 115 -4.13 7.37 5.85
CA THR A 115 -3.45 8.47 5.13
C THR A 115 -2.12 8.91 5.76
N ARG A 116 -1.74 8.31 6.89
CA ARG A 116 -0.52 8.61 7.66
C ARG A 116 -0.15 7.41 8.52
N ASP A 117 1.09 7.42 9.02
CA ASP A 117 1.60 6.36 9.89
C ASP A 117 0.70 6.08 11.10
N ILE A 118 0.62 4.79 11.44
CA ILE A 118 -0.08 4.28 12.63
C ILE A 118 1.00 3.81 13.62
N PRO A 119 0.98 4.29 14.88
CA PRO A 119 1.94 3.84 15.89
C PRO A 119 1.75 2.36 16.20
N ALA A 120 2.75 1.73 16.81
CA ALA A 120 2.62 0.36 17.31
C ALA A 120 1.53 0.24 18.38
N ASP A 121 1.05 -1.00 18.58
CA ASP A 121 0.07 -1.36 19.61
C ASP A 121 -1.20 -0.50 19.53
N ALA A 122 -1.73 -0.29 18.31
CA ALA A 122 -2.86 0.59 18.08
C ALA A 122 -4.00 -0.10 17.33
N VAL A 123 -5.24 0.30 17.65
CA VAL A 123 -6.41 0.02 16.81
C VAL A 123 -6.83 1.30 16.11
N ALA A 124 -6.90 1.27 14.78
CA ALA A 124 -7.30 2.42 13.97
C ALA A 124 -8.53 2.14 13.10
N VAL A 125 -9.43 3.13 13.03
CA VAL A 125 -10.68 3.07 12.26
C VAL A 125 -10.98 4.40 11.54
N GLY A 126 -11.89 4.36 10.57
CA GLY A 126 -12.43 5.54 9.88
C GLY A 126 -11.75 5.90 8.56
N ASN A 127 -12.28 6.95 7.93
CA ASN A 127 -11.73 7.58 6.74
C ASN A 127 -11.75 9.10 6.95
N PRO A 128 -10.60 9.76 7.18
CA PRO A 128 -9.26 9.18 7.35
C PRO A 128 -9.10 8.44 8.68
N ALA A 129 -8.20 7.44 8.71
CA ALA A 129 -7.92 6.60 9.88
C ALA A 129 -7.56 7.42 11.13
N ARG A 130 -8.10 7.00 12.28
CA ARG A 130 -7.81 7.54 13.61
C ARG A 130 -7.60 6.39 14.60
N VAL A 131 -6.56 6.51 15.42
CA VAL A 131 -6.34 5.60 16.55
C VAL A 131 -7.46 5.82 17.57
N VAL A 132 -8.14 4.74 17.95
CA VAL A 132 -9.24 4.75 18.92
C VAL A 132 -8.90 3.99 20.20
N LYS A 133 -7.84 3.17 20.17
CA LYS A 133 -7.39 2.37 21.30
C LYS A 133 -5.90 2.05 21.18
N SER A 134 -5.21 2.01 22.33
CA SER A 134 -3.91 1.36 22.50
C SER A 134 -4.10 -0.06 23.06
N LEU A 135 -3.29 -1.01 22.60
CA LEU A 135 -3.39 -2.43 22.92
C LEU A 135 -2.55 -2.83 24.13
#